data_AF-A0A957DXT1-F1
#
_entry.id   AF-A0A957DXT1-F1
#
_cell.length_a   1.000
_cell.length_b   1.000
_cell.length_c   1.000
_cell.angle_alpha   90.00
_cell.angle_beta   90.00
_cell.angle_gamma   90.00
#
_symmetry.space_group_name_H-M   'P 1'
#
loop_
_entity.id
_entity.type
_entity.pdbx_description
1 polymer ?
#
loop_
_entity_poly.entity_id
_entity_poly.type
_entity_poly.pdbx_seq_one_letter_code
_entity_poly.pdbx_strand_id
1 'polypeptide(L)'
;SIPLLHEADELDETVFFDAPHHYVNDMVGYGRLPLDRLLPRLRGLIVAYMIHIDSNAGQKQGRFDYRWHAIPPLARNLSSNTLWASAYLKKWQRTQGLDSIPYAHARLYQQYIEVLDELFPHQGGVRMSHARQLTELYRQFYRHKRRNSNSYLRPITVASRAILDADPRLFGDKESLTEVVYGEVRGFMDRVAAGSADGHPSRRINNETKAEAWIRRVAAMKAFADYFVSTIYFDVLGGDMAALRGKQLNLLKNTCEIIYLDAEATYWQERNAAPEDEEENNES
;
A
#
# COMPACT_ATOMS: atom_id res chain seq x y z
N SER A 1 8.25 45.49 28.24
CA SER A 1 6.97 44.90 28.69
C SER A 1 7.09 43.40 28.51
N ILE A 2 6.74 42.61 29.52
CA ILE A 2 6.59 41.15 29.37
C ILE A 2 5.23 40.95 28.66
N PRO A 3 5.15 40.17 27.56
CA PRO A 3 3.88 39.88 26.94
C PRO A 3 3.00 39.15 27.95
N LEU A 4 1.77 39.63 28.15
CA LEU A 4 0.75 38.91 28.89
C LEU A 4 0.31 37.75 27.99
N LEU A 5 0.81 36.56 28.30
CA LEU A 5 0.31 35.33 27.69
C LEU A 5 -1.04 35.03 28.32
N HIS A 6 -2.10 35.04 27.52
CA HIS A 6 -3.47 34.82 28.00
C HIS A 6 -3.88 33.34 27.96
N GLU A 7 -3.33 32.55 27.03
CA GLU A 7 -3.62 31.13 26.85
C GLU A 7 -2.34 30.32 26.54
N ALA A 8 -2.37 29.00 26.78
CA ALA A 8 -1.19 28.13 26.63
C ALA A 8 -0.82 27.83 25.15
N ASP A 9 -1.71 28.13 24.21
CA ASP A 9 -1.50 28.04 22.77
C ASP A 9 -0.73 29.26 22.20
N GLU A 10 -0.57 30.32 22.99
CA GLU A 10 0.28 31.48 22.67
C GLU A 10 1.79 31.21 22.87
N LEU A 11 2.14 30.04 23.41
CA LEU A 11 3.51 29.58 23.54
C LEU A 11 3.90 28.69 22.35
N ASP A 12 4.73 29.25 21.45
CA ASP A 12 5.26 28.53 20.28
C ASP A 12 6.01 27.23 20.63
N GLU A 13 6.54 27.12 21.86
CA GLU A 13 7.28 25.96 22.37
C GLU A 13 7.02 25.75 23.86
N THR A 14 6.54 24.57 24.26
CA THR A 14 6.23 24.26 25.69
C THR A 14 6.85 22.95 26.17
N VAL A 15 7.33 22.09 25.27
CA VAL A 15 7.98 20.82 25.58
C VAL A 15 9.33 20.76 24.89
N PHE A 16 10.36 20.37 25.63
CA PHE A 16 11.72 20.17 25.13
C PHE A 16 12.18 18.74 25.36
N PHE A 17 12.64 18.09 24.30
CA PHE A 17 13.40 16.85 24.42
C PHE A 17 14.86 17.21 24.65
N ASP A 18 15.39 16.87 25.84
CA ASP A 18 16.81 17.04 26.14
C ASP A 18 17.62 15.86 25.58
N ALA A 19 18.59 16.17 24.71
CA ALA A 19 19.43 15.22 23.99
C ALA A 19 18.68 13.96 23.45
N PRO A 20 17.61 14.12 22.66
CA PRO A 20 16.82 13.00 22.15
C PRO A 20 17.68 12.07 21.29
N HIS A 21 17.44 10.77 21.46
CA HIS A 21 18.00 9.76 20.57
C HIS A 21 17.59 10.03 19.11
N HIS A 22 18.44 9.68 18.14
CA HIS A 22 18.20 9.92 16.71
C HIS A 22 16.83 9.42 16.22
N TYR A 23 16.31 8.35 16.80
CA TYR A 23 14.95 7.86 16.58
C TYR A 23 13.87 8.96 16.72
N VAL A 24 13.95 9.72 17.81
CA VAL A 24 12.99 10.79 18.12
C VAL A 24 13.22 11.96 17.16
N ASN A 25 14.48 12.32 16.88
CA ASN A 25 14.80 13.39 15.94
C ASN A 25 14.31 13.10 14.51
N ASP A 26 14.59 11.89 14.00
CA ASP A 26 14.24 11.50 12.64
C ASP A 26 12.71 11.45 12.43
N MET A 27 11.95 11.10 13.46
CA MET A 27 10.48 11.05 13.39
C MET A 27 9.86 12.43 13.67
N VAL A 28 10.23 13.09 14.78
CA VAL A 28 9.56 14.32 15.26
C VAL A 28 10.06 15.57 14.53
N GLY A 29 11.30 15.58 14.02
CA GLY A 29 11.88 16.69 13.26
C GLY A 29 12.33 17.91 14.08
N TYR A 30 11.85 18.05 15.32
CA TYR A 30 12.16 19.18 16.20
C TYR A 30 12.43 18.70 17.63
N GLY A 31 13.46 19.28 18.27
CA GLY A 31 13.72 19.06 19.70
C GLY A 31 12.73 19.80 20.62
N ARG A 32 11.94 20.72 20.07
CA ARG A 32 10.95 21.54 20.78
C ARG A 32 9.62 21.50 20.08
N LEU A 33 8.54 21.48 20.85
CA LEU A 33 7.18 21.48 20.33
C LEU A 33 6.17 22.09 21.31
N PRO A 34 5.05 22.62 20.78
CA PRO A 34 3.84 22.87 21.54
C PRO A 34 3.26 21.61 22.22
N LEU A 35 2.62 21.77 23.38
CA LEU A 35 2.12 20.68 24.23
C LEU A 35 0.98 19.91 23.58
N ASP A 36 0.10 20.61 22.87
CA ASP A 36 -0.98 20.06 22.04
C ASP A 36 -0.45 19.12 20.95
N ARG A 37 0.77 19.37 20.45
CA ARG A 37 1.44 18.49 19.48
C ARG A 37 2.14 17.30 20.14
N LEU A 38 2.33 17.27 21.46
CA LEU A 38 3.07 16.20 22.13
C LEU A 38 2.39 14.85 21.98
N LEU A 39 1.10 14.75 22.31
CA LEU A 39 0.38 13.48 22.25
C LEU A 39 0.34 12.89 20.82
N PRO A 40 0.00 13.66 19.76
CA PRO A 40 0.13 13.21 18.38
C PRO A 40 1.54 12.68 18.05
N ARG A 41 2.60 13.39 18.45
CA ARG A 41 3.99 12.95 18.18
C ARG A 41 4.36 11.67 18.93
N LEU A 42 3.96 11.53 20.19
CA LEU A 42 4.15 10.30 20.96
C LEU A 42 3.42 9.11 20.33
N ARG A 43 2.20 9.30 19.83
CA ARG A 43 1.46 8.27 19.08
C ARG A 43 2.25 7.79 17.86
N GLY A 44 2.82 8.72 17.09
CA GLY A 44 3.67 8.40 15.94
C GLY A 44 4.93 7.61 16.32
N LEU A 45 5.59 8.00 17.40
CA LEU A 45 6.75 7.27 17.96
C LEU A 45 6.36 5.88 18.47
N ILE A 46 5.19 5.71 19.07
CA ILE A 46 4.71 4.39 19.49
C ILE A 46 4.46 3.51 18.28
N VAL A 47 3.79 4.01 17.24
CA VAL A 47 3.53 3.25 16.00
C VAL A 47 4.84 2.80 15.34
N ALA A 48 5.80 3.70 15.16
CA ALA A 48 7.10 3.33 14.60
C ALA A 48 7.86 2.30 15.47
N TYR A 49 7.71 2.37 16.80
CA TYR A 49 8.29 1.38 17.71
C TYR A 49 7.59 0.02 17.61
N MET A 50 6.25 -0.02 17.44
CA MET A 50 5.53 -1.28 17.20
C MET A 50 5.96 -1.94 15.90
N ILE A 51 6.10 -1.18 14.82
CA ILE A 51 6.64 -1.67 13.53
C ILE A 51 8.06 -2.23 13.73
N HIS A 52 8.87 -1.59 14.58
CA HIS A 52 10.21 -2.08 14.89
C HIS A 52 10.19 -3.42 15.61
N ILE A 53 9.35 -3.56 16.65
CA ILE A 53 9.22 -4.80 17.41
C ILE A 53 8.74 -5.94 16.53
N ASP A 54 7.75 -5.72 15.66
CA ASP A 54 7.26 -6.73 14.73
C ASP A 54 8.34 -7.16 13.73
N SER A 55 8.98 -6.20 13.07
CA SER A 55 9.77 -6.49 11.87
C SER A 55 11.25 -6.77 12.12
N ASN A 56 11.78 -6.31 13.25
CA ASN A 56 13.21 -6.42 13.57
C ASN A 56 13.46 -7.28 14.80
N ALA A 57 12.68 -7.08 15.87
CA ALA A 57 12.91 -7.80 17.11
C ALA A 57 12.43 -9.26 17.03
N GLY A 58 12.93 -10.10 17.93
CA GLY A 58 12.53 -11.50 17.98
C GLY A 58 13.32 -12.32 19.00
N GLN A 59 13.03 -13.61 19.07
CA GLN A 59 13.77 -14.54 19.94
C GLN A 59 15.08 -14.97 19.27
N LYS A 60 16.20 -14.88 20.00
CA LYS A 60 17.50 -15.38 19.60
C LYS A 60 18.18 -16.06 20.78
N GLN A 61 18.52 -17.35 20.61
CA GLN A 61 19.17 -18.16 21.66
C GLN A 61 18.42 -18.13 23.02
N GLY A 62 17.08 -18.17 22.98
CA GLY A 62 16.23 -18.18 24.18
C GLY A 62 16.12 -16.83 24.90
N ARG A 63 16.62 -15.73 24.32
CA ARG A 63 16.44 -14.37 24.82
C ARG A 63 15.78 -13.49 23.76
N PHE A 64 15.04 -12.49 24.20
CA PHE A 64 14.48 -11.49 23.30
C PHE A 64 15.59 -10.54 22.82
N ASP A 65 15.88 -10.57 21.52
CA ASP A 65 16.78 -9.65 20.84
C ASP A 65 15.95 -8.48 20.26
N TYR A 66 16.02 -7.35 20.96
CA TYR A 66 15.34 -6.11 20.55
C TYR A 66 15.92 -5.50 19.26
N ARG A 67 17.18 -5.83 18.89
CA ARG A 67 17.88 -5.20 17.76
C ARG A 67 17.81 -3.66 17.74
N TRP A 68 18.12 -3.01 18.87
CA TRP A 68 18.13 -1.56 19.02
C TRP A 68 18.87 -0.81 17.89
N HIS A 69 19.93 -1.39 17.33
CA HIS A 69 20.68 -0.84 16.18
C HIS A 69 19.84 -0.65 14.90
N ALA A 70 18.70 -1.34 14.77
CA ALA A 70 17.80 -1.24 13.62
C ALA A 70 16.75 -0.13 13.78
N ILE A 71 16.64 0.51 14.95
CA ILE A 71 15.69 1.60 15.19
C ILE A 71 16.04 2.85 14.34
N PRO A 72 17.28 3.38 14.34
CA PRO A 72 17.59 4.56 13.52
C PRO A 72 17.31 4.40 12.02
N PRO A 73 17.71 3.31 11.32
CA PRO A 73 17.35 3.15 9.91
C PRO A 73 15.85 2.98 9.69
N LEU A 74 15.10 2.45 10.67
CA LEU A 74 13.65 2.39 10.60
C LEU A 74 13.01 3.77 10.67
N ALA A 75 13.42 4.62 11.61
CA ALA A 75 12.92 5.99 11.69
C ALA A 75 13.20 6.77 10.42
N ARG A 76 14.45 6.75 9.90
CA ARG A 76 14.79 7.41 8.62
C ARG A 76 13.93 6.92 7.45
N ASN A 77 13.66 5.63 7.39
CA ASN A 77 12.81 5.07 6.35
C ASN A 77 11.38 5.60 6.49
N LEU A 78 10.76 5.48 7.66
CA LEU A 78 9.39 5.92 7.90
C LEU A 78 9.22 7.44 7.75
N SER A 79 10.20 8.24 8.17
CA SER A 79 10.17 9.70 8.00
C SER A 79 10.35 10.12 6.54
N SER A 80 11.14 9.37 5.76
CA SER A 80 11.25 9.61 4.31
C SER A 80 9.98 9.23 3.56
N ASN A 81 9.37 8.10 3.93
CA ASN A 81 8.18 7.57 3.31
C ASN A 81 7.50 6.53 4.23
N THR A 82 6.35 6.88 4.80
CA THR A 82 5.53 6.02 5.67
C THR A 82 5.19 4.64 5.07
N LEU A 83 5.13 4.49 3.73
CA LEU A 83 4.88 3.19 3.06
C LEU A 83 5.98 2.16 3.31
N TRP A 84 7.13 2.59 3.83
CA TRP A 84 8.11 1.66 4.37
C TRP A 84 7.55 0.74 5.46
N ALA A 85 6.49 1.15 6.18
CA ALA A 85 5.74 0.28 7.08
C ALA A 85 5.28 -1.01 6.36
N SER A 86 4.85 -0.91 5.10
CA SER A 86 4.48 -2.07 4.29
C SER A 86 5.67 -3.00 4.02
N ALA A 87 6.85 -2.45 3.74
CA ALA A 87 8.06 -3.26 3.56
C ALA A 87 8.53 -3.93 4.85
N TYR A 88 8.35 -3.27 6.01
CA TYR A 88 8.60 -3.88 7.31
C TYR A 88 7.61 -5.02 7.61
N LEU A 89 6.34 -4.89 7.25
CA LEU A 89 5.40 -6.01 7.34
C LEU A 89 5.81 -7.18 6.45
N LYS A 90 6.28 -6.93 5.22
CA LYS A 90 6.83 -7.98 4.35
C LYS A 90 8.07 -8.65 4.93
N LYS A 91 8.90 -7.88 5.64
CA LYS A 91 10.04 -8.44 6.37
C LYS A 91 9.55 -9.37 7.48
N TRP A 92 8.60 -8.93 8.31
CA TRP A 92 7.98 -9.75 9.34
C TRP A 92 7.38 -11.04 8.74
N GLN A 93 6.56 -10.93 7.70
CA GLN A 93 5.92 -12.07 7.02
C GLN A 93 6.95 -13.14 6.64
N ARG A 94 8.07 -12.73 6.04
CA ARG A 94 9.15 -13.64 5.63
C ARG A 94 9.83 -14.29 6.82
N THR A 95 10.09 -13.54 7.89
CA THR A 95 10.65 -14.08 9.14
C THR A 95 9.73 -15.11 9.78
N GLN A 96 8.40 -14.93 9.66
CA GLN A 96 7.40 -15.90 10.14
C GLN A 96 7.21 -17.10 9.21
N GLY A 97 7.83 -17.12 8.03
CA GLY A 97 7.65 -18.20 7.05
C GLY A 97 6.24 -18.28 6.45
N LEU A 98 5.50 -17.17 6.42
CA LEU A 98 4.12 -17.13 5.93
C LEU A 98 4.06 -16.85 4.43
N ASP A 99 3.20 -17.57 3.69
CA ASP A 99 2.97 -17.34 2.26
C ASP A 99 2.16 -16.06 1.96
N SER A 100 1.37 -15.61 2.93
CA SER A 100 0.54 -14.40 2.84
C SER A 100 0.51 -13.67 4.19
N ILE A 101 0.32 -12.36 4.13
CA ILE A 101 0.06 -11.54 5.32
C ILE A 101 -1.34 -11.90 5.86
N PRO A 102 -1.51 -12.12 7.18
CA PRO A 102 -2.83 -12.29 7.79
C PRO A 102 -3.67 -11.01 7.71
N TYR A 103 -4.99 -11.15 7.54
CA TYR A 103 -5.90 -9.99 7.42
C TYR A 103 -5.81 -9.01 8.59
N ALA A 104 -5.69 -9.51 9.82
CA ALA A 104 -5.55 -8.66 11.00
C ALA A 104 -4.28 -7.78 10.95
N HIS A 105 -3.17 -8.33 10.44
CA HIS A 105 -1.92 -7.58 10.28
C HIS A 105 -2.00 -6.58 9.13
N ALA A 106 -2.66 -6.94 8.03
CA ALA A 106 -2.92 -6.00 6.94
C ALA A 106 -3.72 -4.78 7.44
N ARG A 107 -4.84 -5.03 8.15
CA ARG A 107 -5.67 -3.97 8.74
C ARG A 107 -4.89 -3.10 9.73
N LEU A 108 -4.14 -3.72 10.64
CA LEU A 108 -3.34 -3.01 11.62
C LEU A 108 -2.29 -2.10 10.96
N TYR A 109 -1.59 -2.61 9.94
CA TYR A 109 -0.57 -1.81 9.25
C TYR A 109 -1.16 -0.71 8.37
N GLN A 110 -2.37 -0.90 7.86
CA GLN A 110 -3.09 0.19 7.20
C GLN A 110 -3.39 1.33 8.18
N GLN A 111 -3.85 1.02 9.39
CA GLN A 111 -4.04 2.02 10.45
C GLN A 111 -2.71 2.68 10.85
N TYR A 112 -1.63 1.91 10.95
CA TYR A 112 -0.29 2.48 11.23
C TYR A 112 0.15 3.45 10.15
N ILE A 113 -0.04 3.11 8.87
CA ILE A 113 0.30 4.01 7.76
C ILE A 113 -0.55 5.28 7.82
N GLU A 114 -1.86 5.17 8.07
CA GLU A 114 -2.75 6.34 8.18
C GLU A 114 -2.32 7.28 9.31
N VAL A 115 -1.97 6.74 10.49
CA VAL A 115 -1.43 7.53 11.60
C VAL A 115 -0.09 8.18 11.25
N LEU A 116 0.80 7.45 10.60
CA LEU A 116 2.09 8.00 10.20
C LEU A 116 1.95 9.07 9.11
N ASP A 117 1.03 8.91 8.16
CA ASP A 117 0.75 9.89 7.11
C ASP A 117 0.16 11.19 7.66
N GLU A 118 -0.73 11.09 8.65
CA GLU A 118 -1.31 12.23 9.36
C GLU A 118 -0.22 13.05 10.08
N LEU A 119 0.72 12.37 10.74
CA LEU A 119 1.70 12.99 11.62
C LEU A 119 2.99 13.40 10.89
N PHE A 120 3.43 12.58 9.94
CA PHE A 120 4.70 12.71 9.22
C PHE A 120 4.42 12.66 7.71
N PRO A 121 3.70 13.66 7.17
CA PRO A 121 3.23 13.63 5.80
C PRO A 121 4.40 13.57 4.81
N HIS A 122 4.22 12.73 3.79
CA HIS A 122 5.19 12.52 2.72
C HIS A 122 5.63 13.79 2.01
N GLN A 123 6.95 13.96 1.85
CA GLN A 123 7.53 15.05 1.06
C GLN A 123 7.69 14.72 -0.44
N GLY A 124 7.18 13.57 -0.93
CA GLY A 124 7.23 13.19 -2.35
C GLY A 124 7.15 11.68 -2.58
N GLY A 125 7.14 11.25 -3.86
CA GLY A 125 7.12 9.83 -4.25
C GLY A 125 5.78 9.13 -4.07
N VAL A 126 5.79 7.80 -3.99
CA VAL A 126 4.57 6.99 -3.84
C VAL A 126 3.91 7.27 -2.48
N ARG A 127 2.60 7.49 -2.52
CA ARG A 127 1.73 7.75 -1.37
C ARG A 127 0.69 6.66 -1.21
N MET A 128 0.12 6.53 -0.01
CA MET A 128 -0.95 5.58 0.29
C MET A 128 -2.15 5.75 -0.66
N SER A 129 -2.48 6.99 -1.04
CA SER A 129 -3.55 7.30 -2.00
C SER A 129 -3.33 6.65 -3.37
N HIS A 130 -2.10 6.67 -3.88
CA HIS A 130 -1.74 6.02 -5.15
C HIS A 130 -1.88 4.50 -5.08
N ALA A 131 -1.42 3.90 -3.98
CA ALA A 131 -1.56 2.46 -3.74
C ALA A 131 -3.03 2.04 -3.63
N ARG A 132 -3.87 2.87 -2.97
CA ARG A 132 -5.31 2.67 -2.82
C ARG A 132 -6.02 2.74 -4.17
N GLN A 133 -5.80 3.81 -4.93
CA GLN A 133 -6.39 3.99 -6.25
C GLN A 133 -6.05 2.85 -7.20
N LEU A 134 -4.78 2.43 -7.26
CA LEU A 134 -4.38 1.30 -8.09
C LEU A 134 -5.09 0.01 -7.69
N THR A 135 -5.16 -0.25 -6.38
CA THR A 135 -5.81 -1.45 -5.84
C THR A 135 -7.30 -1.48 -6.16
N GLU A 136 -7.98 -0.35 -6.04
CA GLU A 136 -9.38 -0.20 -6.41
C GLU A 136 -9.59 -0.44 -7.90
N LEU A 137 -8.77 0.17 -8.76
CA LEU A 137 -8.86 0.01 -10.21
C LEU A 137 -8.67 -1.46 -10.64
N TYR A 138 -7.61 -2.14 -10.19
CA TYR A 138 -7.39 -3.52 -10.66
C TYR A 138 -8.37 -4.52 -10.04
N ARG A 139 -8.90 -4.28 -8.83
CA ARG A 139 -9.94 -5.13 -8.23
C ARG A 139 -11.27 -5.10 -8.96
N GLN A 140 -11.50 -4.09 -9.82
CA GLN A 140 -12.69 -4.00 -10.66
C GLN A 140 -12.67 -4.98 -11.83
N PHE A 141 -11.51 -5.49 -12.26
CA PHE A 141 -11.42 -6.47 -13.34
C PHE A 141 -10.73 -7.79 -12.95
N TYR A 142 -9.87 -7.79 -11.93
CA TYR A 142 -9.06 -8.92 -11.52
C TYR A 142 -9.24 -9.26 -10.04
N ARG A 143 -9.14 -10.54 -9.71
CA ARG A 143 -9.07 -11.05 -8.34
C ARG A 143 -8.11 -12.23 -8.26
N HIS A 144 -7.49 -12.38 -7.09
CA HIS A 144 -6.56 -13.47 -6.83
C HIS A 144 -7.23 -14.85 -6.83
N LYS A 145 -6.53 -15.88 -7.29
CA LYS A 145 -6.95 -17.29 -7.15
C LYS A 145 -6.26 -18.00 -6.00
N ARG A 146 -4.98 -17.67 -5.76
CA ARG A 146 -4.17 -18.24 -4.67
C ARG A 146 -3.84 -17.18 -3.63
N ARG A 147 -3.81 -17.57 -2.36
CA ARG A 147 -3.50 -16.66 -1.25
C ARG A 147 -1.99 -16.45 -1.09
N ASN A 148 -1.40 -15.67 -1.98
CA ASN A 148 0.01 -15.27 -1.89
C ASN A 148 0.21 -13.91 -2.57
N SER A 149 1.28 -13.21 -2.16
CA SER A 149 1.66 -11.87 -2.67
C SER A 149 1.71 -11.79 -4.18
N ASN A 150 2.20 -12.86 -4.79
CA ASN A 150 2.34 -12.97 -6.22
C ASN A 150 0.98 -12.84 -6.92
N SER A 151 -0.02 -13.60 -6.49
CA SER A 151 -1.37 -13.55 -7.07
C SER A 151 -2.09 -12.22 -6.81
N TYR A 152 -1.87 -11.56 -5.66
CA TYR A 152 -2.50 -10.26 -5.38
C TYR A 152 -2.01 -9.14 -6.31
N LEU A 153 -0.74 -9.19 -6.71
CA LEU A 153 -0.03 -8.08 -7.37
C LEU A 153 0.18 -8.29 -8.88
N ARG A 154 -0.55 -9.23 -9.47
CA ARG A 154 -0.37 -9.62 -10.89
C ARG A 154 -0.67 -8.49 -11.88
N PRO A 155 -1.77 -7.74 -11.78
CA PRO A 155 -2.03 -6.62 -12.67
C PRO A 155 -0.90 -5.56 -12.67
N ILE A 156 -0.39 -5.20 -11.49
CA ILE A 156 0.75 -4.28 -11.34
C ILE A 156 2.02 -4.85 -11.97
N THR A 157 2.26 -6.15 -11.80
CA THR A 157 3.44 -6.83 -12.38
C THR A 157 3.36 -6.87 -13.90
N VAL A 158 2.18 -7.10 -14.48
CA VAL A 158 1.96 -7.06 -15.93
C VAL A 158 2.18 -5.65 -16.47
N ALA A 159 1.56 -4.63 -15.86
CA ALA A 159 1.70 -3.24 -16.31
C ALA A 159 3.14 -2.71 -16.23
N SER A 160 3.81 -2.93 -15.09
CA SER A 160 5.22 -2.54 -14.95
C SER A 160 6.10 -3.23 -15.99
N ARG A 161 5.92 -4.53 -16.21
CA ARG A 161 6.69 -5.26 -17.22
C ARG A 161 6.42 -4.77 -18.64
N ALA A 162 5.17 -4.44 -18.97
CA ALA A 162 4.81 -3.89 -20.28
C ALA A 162 5.58 -2.60 -20.60
N ILE A 163 5.71 -1.68 -19.63
CA ILE A 163 6.56 -0.48 -19.81
C ILE A 163 8.03 -0.85 -19.92
N LEU A 164 8.52 -1.77 -19.07
CA LEU A 164 9.93 -2.14 -19.02
C LEU A 164 10.43 -2.85 -20.27
N ASP A 165 9.54 -3.57 -20.96
CA ASP A 165 9.81 -4.36 -22.15
C ASP A 165 9.48 -3.58 -23.45
N ALA A 166 8.79 -2.43 -23.37
CA ALA A 166 8.46 -1.60 -24.53
C ALA A 166 9.71 -0.94 -25.15
N ASP A 167 9.80 -0.92 -26.48
CA ASP A 167 10.86 -0.18 -27.19
C ASP A 167 10.61 1.34 -27.07
N PRO A 168 11.49 2.10 -26.38
CA PRO A 168 11.30 3.53 -26.19
C PRO A 168 11.29 4.35 -27.49
N ARG A 169 11.81 3.80 -28.60
CA ARG A 169 11.79 4.43 -29.92
C ARG A 169 10.41 4.36 -30.58
N LEU A 170 9.62 3.36 -30.21
CA LEU A 170 8.28 3.12 -30.75
C LEU A 170 7.20 3.59 -29.78
N PHE A 171 7.45 3.48 -28.47
CA PHE A 171 6.50 3.74 -27.40
C PHE A 171 7.11 4.71 -26.38
N GLY A 172 7.54 5.88 -26.84
CA GLY A 172 8.25 6.86 -26.02
C GLY A 172 7.35 7.87 -25.30
N ASP A 173 6.11 7.99 -25.74
CA ASP A 173 5.14 8.95 -25.20
C ASP A 173 4.09 8.27 -24.32
N LYS A 174 3.34 9.12 -23.61
CA LYS A 174 2.35 8.72 -22.62
C LYS A 174 1.18 7.95 -23.22
N GLU A 175 0.72 8.32 -24.42
CA GLU A 175 -0.42 7.69 -25.07
C GLU A 175 -0.04 6.29 -25.56
N SER A 176 1.07 6.19 -26.31
CA SER A 176 1.54 4.92 -26.85
C SER A 176 1.90 3.90 -25.76
N LEU A 177 2.52 4.32 -24.65
CA LEU A 177 2.75 3.43 -23.49
C LEU A 177 1.45 2.99 -22.81
N THR A 178 0.43 3.86 -22.76
CA THR A 178 -0.88 3.51 -22.20
C THR A 178 -1.54 2.41 -23.04
N GLU A 179 -1.43 2.47 -24.36
CA GLU A 179 -1.92 1.42 -25.26
C GLU A 179 -1.18 0.09 -25.06
N VAL A 180 0.15 0.12 -24.90
CA VAL A 180 0.96 -1.07 -24.62
C VAL A 180 0.55 -1.72 -23.30
N VAL A 181 0.45 -0.94 -22.23
CA VAL A 181 0.03 -1.44 -20.91
C VAL A 181 -1.39 -2.01 -20.98
N TYR A 182 -2.32 -1.30 -21.63
CA TYR A 182 -3.69 -1.79 -21.80
C TYR A 182 -3.73 -3.11 -22.58
N GLY A 183 -2.98 -3.21 -23.68
CA GLY A 183 -2.89 -4.42 -24.50
C GLY A 183 -2.41 -5.63 -23.71
N GLU A 184 -1.32 -5.47 -22.94
CA GLU A 184 -0.76 -6.52 -22.09
C GLU A 184 -1.69 -6.93 -20.95
N VAL A 185 -2.34 -5.96 -20.29
CA VAL A 185 -3.32 -6.22 -19.22
C VAL A 185 -4.53 -6.95 -19.78
N ARG A 186 -5.05 -6.54 -20.94
CA ARG A 186 -6.17 -7.21 -21.61
C ARG A 186 -5.81 -8.64 -22.01
N GLY A 187 -4.67 -8.84 -22.66
CA GLY A 187 -4.19 -10.17 -23.04
C GLY A 187 -3.96 -11.08 -21.82
N PHE A 188 -3.49 -10.51 -20.71
CA PHE A 188 -3.44 -11.22 -19.43
C PHE A 188 -4.83 -11.64 -18.94
N MET A 189 -5.82 -10.76 -18.98
CA MET A 189 -7.19 -11.07 -18.56
C MET A 189 -7.88 -12.09 -19.47
N ASP A 190 -7.59 -12.09 -20.77
CA ASP A 190 -8.06 -13.13 -21.70
C ASP A 190 -7.50 -14.50 -21.29
N ARG A 191 -6.21 -14.57 -20.92
CA ARG A 191 -5.59 -15.80 -20.39
C ARG A 191 -6.20 -16.25 -19.06
N VAL A 192 -6.52 -15.31 -18.17
CA VAL A 192 -7.21 -15.59 -16.90
C VAL A 192 -8.61 -16.15 -17.16
N ALA A 193 -9.36 -15.55 -18.09
CA ALA A 193 -10.70 -16.02 -18.47
C ALA A 193 -10.66 -17.42 -19.10
N ALA A 194 -9.62 -17.73 -19.87
CA ALA A 194 -9.37 -19.05 -20.44
C ALA A 194 -8.80 -20.08 -19.43
N GLY A 195 -8.53 -19.68 -18.18
CA GLY A 195 -7.95 -20.56 -17.16
C GLY A 195 -6.47 -20.90 -17.35
N SER A 196 -5.79 -20.25 -18.30
CA SER A 196 -4.37 -20.44 -18.63
C SER A 196 -3.42 -19.55 -17.82
N ALA A 197 -3.95 -18.60 -17.06
CA ALA A 197 -3.21 -17.76 -16.11
C ALA A 197 -3.88 -17.76 -14.72
N ASP A 198 -3.10 -17.48 -13.68
CA ASP A 198 -3.59 -17.43 -12.30
C ASP A 198 -4.46 -16.19 -12.04
N GLY A 199 -5.53 -16.39 -11.28
CA GLY A 199 -6.52 -15.36 -10.96
C GLY A 199 -7.93 -15.75 -11.40
N HIS A 200 -8.87 -14.85 -11.16
CA HIS A 200 -10.21 -14.91 -11.72
C HIS A 200 -10.69 -13.50 -12.09
N PRO A 201 -11.59 -13.38 -13.10
CA PRO A 201 -12.24 -12.11 -13.37
C PRO A 201 -13.00 -11.63 -12.13
N SER A 202 -13.08 -10.31 -11.95
CA SER A 202 -13.94 -9.72 -10.92
C SER A 202 -15.37 -10.25 -11.05
N ARG A 203 -16.05 -10.46 -9.92
CA ARG A 203 -17.43 -10.97 -9.94
C ARG A 203 -18.34 -10.00 -10.70
N ARG A 204 -19.39 -10.55 -11.30
CA ARG A 204 -20.47 -9.75 -11.88
C ARG A 204 -21.18 -8.97 -10.78
N ILE A 205 -21.65 -7.78 -11.11
CA ILE A 205 -22.59 -7.04 -10.27
C ILE A 205 -23.98 -7.67 -10.46
N ASN A 206 -24.85 -7.59 -9.46
CA ASN A 206 -26.19 -8.20 -9.53
C ASN A 206 -26.92 -7.73 -10.80
N ASN A 207 -27.60 -8.66 -11.48
CA ASN A 207 -28.32 -8.46 -12.73
C ASN A 207 -27.46 -8.08 -13.97
N GLU A 208 -26.13 -8.09 -13.86
CA GLU A 208 -25.21 -7.81 -14.98
C GLU A 208 -25.12 -9.02 -15.93
N THR A 209 -25.38 -8.79 -17.21
CA THR A 209 -25.14 -9.76 -18.28
C THR A 209 -23.63 -10.03 -18.46
N LYS A 210 -23.28 -11.13 -19.14
CA LYS A 210 -21.86 -11.41 -19.45
C LYS A 210 -21.22 -10.30 -20.30
N ALA A 211 -21.99 -9.68 -21.20
CA ALA A 211 -21.51 -8.61 -22.08
C ALA A 211 -21.26 -7.32 -21.30
N GLU A 212 -22.18 -6.90 -20.43
CA GLU A 212 -22.02 -5.71 -19.58
C GLU A 212 -20.82 -5.88 -18.63
N ALA A 213 -20.67 -7.06 -18.02
CA ALA A 213 -19.53 -7.37 -17.18
C ALA A 213 -18.21 -7.25 -17.93
N TRP A 214 -18.18 -7.69 -19.19
CA TRP A 214 -17.00 -7.54 -20.03
C TRP A 214 -16.71 -6.08 -20.36
N ILE A 215 -17.72 -5.30 -20.75
CA ILE A 215 -17.58 -3.86 -21.05
C ILE A 215 -17.05 -3.10 -19.83
N ARG A 216 -17.61 -3.34 -18.65
CA ARG A 216 -17.14 -2.74 -17.39
C ARG A 216 -15.69 -3.10 -17.10
N ARG A 217 -15.31 -4.39 -17.25
CA ARG A 217 -13.93 -4.84 -17.07
C ARG A 217 -12.98 -4.19 -18.07
N VAL A 218 -13.39 -4.04 -19.33
CA VAL A 218 -12.62 -3.34 -20.36
C VAL A 218 -12.40 -1.88 -19.98
N ALA A 219 -13.43 -1.18 -19.52
CA ALA A 219 -13.31 0.19 -19.03
C ALA A 219 -12.35 0.27 -17.83
N ALA A 220 -12.47 -0.65 -16.86
CA ALA A 220 -11.58 -0.70 -15.71
C ALA A 220 -10.12 -1.01 -16.08
N MET A 221 -9.88 -1.88 -17.07
CA MET A 221 -8.53 -2.15 -17.59
C MET A 221 -7.92 -0.91 -18.25
N LYS A 222 -8.71 -0.13 -19.01
CA LYS A 222 -8.26 1.14 -19.60
C LYS A 222 -7.94 2.17 -18.53
N ALA A 223 -8.83 2.36 -17.55
CA ALA A 223 -8.62 3.29 -16.45
C ALA A 223 -7.39 2.91 -15.60
N PHE A 224 -7.17 1.60 -15.37
CA PHE A 224 -5.96 1.11 -14.71
C PHE A 224 -4.70 1.40 -15.52
N ALA A 225 -4.71 1.14 -16.83
CA ALA A 225 -3.57 1.39 -17.70
C ALA A 225 -3.22 2.88 -17.75
N ASP A 226 -4.23 3.74 -17.97
CA ASP A 226 -4.06 5.19 -17.94
C ASP A 226 -3.48 5.65 -16.60
N TYR A 227 -4.10 5.28 -15.47
CA TYR A 227 -3.60 5.70 -14.15
C TYR A 227 -2.16 5.20 -13.88
N PHE A 228 -1.84 3.97 -14.29
CA PHE A 228 -0.51 3.40 -14.10
C PHE A 228 0.55 4.13 -14.93
N VAL A 229 0.27 4.44 -16.19
CA VAL A 229 1.23 5.17 -17.05
C VAL A 229 1.27 6.65 -16.67
N SER A 230 0.11 7.31 -16.71
CA SER A 230 -0.05 8.73 -16.50
C SER A 230 0.44 9.16 -15.13
N THR A 231 -0.16 8.61 -14.08
CA THR A 231 0.10 9.07 -12.72
C THR A 231 1.27 8.35 -12.09
N ILE A 232 1.31 7.01 -12.16
CA ILE A 232 2.34 6.27 -11.43
C ILE A 232 3.68 6.40 -12.14
N TYR A 233 3.77 6.09 -13.43
CA TYR A 233 5.05 6.11 -14.12
C TYR A 233 5.54 7.54 -14.44
N PHE A 234 4.73 8.37 -15.08
CA PHE A 234 5.17 9.72 -15.46
C PHE A 234 5.13 10.70 -14.29
N ASP A 235 4.01 10.88 -13.58
CA ASP A 235 3.92 11.93 -12.55
C ASP A 235 4.69 11.58 -11.26
N VAL A 236 4.54 10.36 -10.75
CA VAL A 236 5.10 9.95 -9.44
C VAL A 236 6.55 9.47 -9.56
N LEU A 237 6.86 8.69 -10.61
CA LEU A 237 8.20 8.15 -10.83
C LEU A 237 9.03 8.97 -11.84
N GLY A 238 8.48 10.03 -12.43
CA GLY A 238 9.21 10.92 -13.33
C GLY A 238 9.65 10.25 -14.63
N GLY A 239 9.00 9.16 -15.05
CA GLY A 239 9.44 8.33 -16.18
C GLY A 239 10.70 7.50 -15.89
N ASP A 240 11.14 7.41 -14.62
CA ASP A 240 12.36 6.69 -14.27
C ASP A 240 12.19 5.16 -14.29
N MET A 241 12.83 4.52 -15.26
CA MET A 241 12.87 3.06 -15.41
C MET A 241 13.55 2.36 -14.23
N ALA A 242 14.54 2.99 -13.60
CA ALA A 242 15.20 2.43 -12.42
C ALA A 242 14.27 2.45 -11.20
N ALA A 243 13.49 3.52 -11.03
CA ALA A 243 12.46 3.60 -10.00
C ALA A 243 11.35 2.54 -10.23
N LEU A 244 10.96 2.32 -11.49
CA LEU A 244 9.98 1.29 -11.88
C LEU A 244 10.53 -0.13 -11.69
N ARG A 245 11.83 -0.39 -11.85
CA ARG A 245 12.45 -1.70 -11.54
C ARG A 245 12.78 -1.88 -10.06
N GLY A 246 12.84 -0.78 -9.32
CA GLY A 246 13.56 -0.71 -8.07
C GLY A 246 12.66 -0.62 -6.84
N LYS A 247 13.15 0.16 -5.88
CA LYS A 247 12.59 0.27 -4.54
C LYS A 247 11.19 0.89 -4.53
N GLN A 248 10.92 1.89 -5.38
CA GLN A 248 9.63 2.59 -5.39
C GLN A 248 8.49 1.67 -5.82
N LEU A 249 8.67 0.90 -6.91
CA LEU A 249 7.67 -0.10 -7.31
C LEU A 249 7.47 -1.17 -6.22
N ASN A 250 8.54 -1.60 -5.55
CA ASN A 250 8.43 -2.58 -4.46
C ASN A 250 7.64 -2.02 -3.26
N LEU A 251 7.85 -0.77 -2.88
CA LEU A 251 7.05 -0.11 -1.84
C LEU A 251 5.57 -0.07 -2.25
N LEU A 252 5.29 0.43 -3.46
CA LEU A 252 3.93 0.49 -4.01
C LEU A 252 3.25 -0.89 -3.99
N LYS A 253 3.93 -1.92 -4.48
CA LYS A 253 3.44 -3.30 -4.50
C LYS A 253 3.14 -3.83 -3.10
N ASN A 254 4.04 -3.61 -2.14
CA ASN A 254 3.82 -4.06 -0.76
C ASN A 254 2.60 -3.36 -0.13
N THR A 255 2.42 -2.08 -0.40
CA THR A 255 1.26 -1.32 0.09
C THR A 255 -0.04 -1.77 -0.59
N CYS A 256 -0.05 -1.98 -1.90
CA CYS A 256 -1.21 -2.52 -2.62
C CYS A 256 -1.62 -3.90 -2.09
N GLU A 257 -0.66 -4.77 -1.73
CA GLU A 257 -0.97 -6.07 -1.12
C GLU A 257 -1.73 -5.93 0.21
N ILE A 258 -1.30 -5.00 1.06
CA ILE A 258 -1.95 -4.72 2.35
C ILE A 258 -3.38 -4.22 2.12
N ILE A 259 -3.55 -3.23 1.25
CA ILE A 259 -4.87 -2.67 0.94
C ILE A 259 -5.78 -3.73 0.33
N TYR A 260 -5.25 -4.57 -0.56
CA TYR A 260 -6.01 -5.65 -1.17
C TYR A 260 -6.52 -6.62 -0.10
N LEU A 261 -5.65 -7.02 0.83
CA LEU A 261 -5.98 -7.98 1.89
C LEU A 261 -6.99 -7.42 2.89
N ASP A 262 -6.85 -6.16 3.32
CA ASP A 262 -7.85 -5.53 4.20
C ASP A 262 -9.21 -5.43 3.49
N ALA A 263 -9.21 -5.03 2.23
CA ALA A 263 -10.44 -4.91 1.47
C ALA A 263 -11.07 -6.27 1.08
N GLU A 264 -10.30 -7.37 1.07
CA GLU A 264 -10.87 -8.73 1.04
C GLU A 264 -11.48 -9.09 2.38
N ALA A 265 -10.81 -8.78 3.49
CA ALA A 265 -11.32 -9.07 4.82
C ALA A 265 -12.68 -8.40 5.07
N THR A 266 -12.82 -7.12 4.69
CA THR A 266 -14.09 -6.38 4.76
C THR A 266 -15.17 -7.00 3.89
N TYR A 267 -14.84 -7.39 2.65
CA TYR A 267 -15.79 -8.06 1.75
C TYR A 267 -16.35 -9.36 2.35
N TRP A 268 -15.49 -10.19 2.95
CA TRP A 268 -15.93 -11.44 3.58
C TRP A 268 -16.71 -11.22 4.87
N GLN A 269 -16.37 -10.17 5.64
CA GLN A 269 -17.14 -9.76 6.82
C GLN A 269 -18.56 -9.34 6.45
N GLU A 270 -18.71 -8.48 5.43
CA GLU A 270 -20.01 -8.03 4.92
C GLU A 270 -20.84 -9.19 4.38
N ARG A 271 -20.22 -10.09 3.61
CA ARG A 271 -20.90 -11.27 3.07
C ARG A 271 -21.41 -12.21 4.17
N ASN A 272 -20.60 -12.45 5.20
CA ASN A 272 -20.99 -13.33 6.31
C ASN A 272 -21.98 -12.67 7.27
N ALA A 273 -22.10 -11.34 7.24
CA ALA A 273 -23.06 -10.57 8.03
C ALA A 273 -24.39 -10.31 7.30
N ALA A 274 -24.43 -10.48 5.97
CA ALA A 274 -25.67 -10.46 5.22
C ALA A 274 -26.48 -11.75 5.52
N PRO A 275 -27.78 -11.65 5.83
CA PRO A 275 -28.63 -12.83 5.96
C PRO A 275 -28.62 -13.64 4.65
N GLU A 276 -28.60 -14.97 4.77
CA GLU A 276 -28.73 -15.89 3.64
C GLU A 276 -30.14 -15.76 3.04
N ASP A 277 -30.34 -14.78 2.16
CA ASP A 277 -31.56 -14.69 1.37
C ASP A 277 -31.51 -15.75 0.25
N GLU A 278 -32.19 -16.87 0.53
CA GLU A 278 -32.82 -17.84 -0.39
C GLU A 278 -31.95 -18.44 -1.52
N GLU A 279 -31.17 -19.47 -1.20
CA GLU A 279 -30.89 -20.57 -2.14
C GLU A 279 -31.57 -21.86 -1.62
N GLU A 280 -32.91 -21.92 -1.70
CA GLU A 280 -33.62 -23.20 -1.68
C GLU A 280 -34.64 -23.29 -2.84
N ASN A 281 -34.36 -24.26 -3.72
CA ASN A 281 -35.24 -24.94 -4.66
C ASN A 281 -35.66 -24.22 -5.95
N ASN A 282 -34.83 -24.39 -6.98
CA ASN A 282 -35.33 -24.72 -8.32
C ASN A 282 -34.57 -25.97 -8.84
N GLU A 283 -34.90 -27.12 -8.26
CA GLU A 283 -34.88 -28.40 -8.96
C GLU A 283 -36.31 -28.72 -9.41
N SER A 284 -36.59 -28.51 -10.71
CA SER A 284 -37.55 -29.26 -11.55
C SER A 284 -37.44 -28.78 -12.99
#